data_AF-A0A0B1SX11-F1
#
_entry.id   AF-A0A0B1SX11-F1
#
_cell.length_a   1.000
_cell.length_b   1.000
_cell.length_c   1.000
_cell.angle_alpha   90.00
_cell.angle_beta   90.00
_cell.angle_gamma   90.00
#
_symmetry.space_group_name_H-M   'P 1'
#
loop_
_entity.id
_entity.type
_entity.pdbx_description
1 polymer ?
#
loop_
_entity_poly.entity_id
_entity_poly.type
_entity_poly.pdbx_seq_one_letter_code
_entity_poly.pdbx_strand_id
1 'polypeptide(L)'
;MITHRTDAGVHALRNALICQVPLEYANLDSTSENKCSFLRKLNTSVGEFAPGAMEVMDLHSVSAGFCVRRHVAYRKYTYRLAVVRNWDLWESVQEHPTTACFSEKDYSWRLPPGFSPEKAADASRLFIGCIFVDISEPIIFPGEHVMGSFFKHTKRDKRREPRPPSAVRNILLCQLSKGGPYSMENSIYDYYNVTIVARSFVREQGVGKHRITGIATSEGQ
;
A
#
# COMPACT_ATOMS: atom_id res chain seq x y z
N MET A 1 14.44 11.35 -6.55
CA MET A 1 13.60 10.33 -7.26
C MET A 1 12.92 9.44 -6.21
N ILE A 2 11.72 8.90 -6.47
CA ILE A 2 10.92 8.16 -5.46
C ILE A 2 10.64 6.73 -5.96
N THR A 3 10.54 5.72 -5.07
CA THR A 3 10.26 4.31 -5.47
C THR A 3 8.94 4.18 -6.20
N HIS A 4 7.92 4.93 -5.76
CA HIS A 4 6.57 4.84 -6.27
C HIS A 4 5.80 6.18 -6.13
N ARG A 5 4.95 6.47 -7.11
CA ARG A 5 4.02 7.61 -7.09
C ARG A 5 2.65 7.14 -6.61
N THR A 6 2.20 7.61 -5.46
CA THR A 6 0.84 7.36 -4.96
C THR A 6 -0.18 8.29 -5.63
N ASP A 7 -1.41 7.80 -5.79
CA ASP A 7 -2.54 8.62 -6.23
C ASP A 7 -3.08 9.44 -5.05
N ALA A 8 -3.88 10.48 -5.34
CA ALA A 8 -4.46 11.33 -4.32
C ALA A 8 -5.31 10.52 -3.32
N GLY A 9 -5.05 10.73 -2.03
CA GLY A 9 -5.72 10.01 -0.94
C GLY A 9 -5.14 8.62 -0.65
N VAL A 10 -4.07 8.17 -1.31
CA VAL A 10 -3.38 6.91 -0.97
C VAL A 10 -2.23 7.20 0.00
N HIS A 11 -2.18 6.46 1.11
CA HIS A 11 -1.16 6.64 2.15
C HIS A 11 0.09 5.83 1.85
N ALA A 12 1.24 6.34 2.28
CA ALA A 12 2.51 5.63 2.20
C ALA A 12 3.07 5.45 3.61
N LEU A 13 3.16 4.20 4.08
CA LEU A 13 3.83 3.92 5.35
C LEU A 13 5.35 3.88 5.18
N ARG A 14 5.82 3.32 4.05
CA ARG A 14 7.25 3.26 3.73
C ARG A 14 7.45 3.56 2.25
N ASN A 15 7.96 4.74 1.95
CA ASN A 15 8.31 5.15 0.60
C ASN A 15 9.76 5.62 0.59
N ALA A 16 10.61 4.95 -0.19
CA ALA A 16 12.00 5.37 -0.30
C ALA A 16 12.15 6.49 -1.33
N LEU A 17 12.98 7.47 -0.99
CA LEU A 17 13.39 8.55 -1.87
C LEU A 17 14.92 8.56 -1.96
N ILE A 18 15.43 8.87 -3.13
CA ILE A 18 16.85 9.13 -3.35
C ILE A 18 17.02 10.61 -3.69
N CYS A 19 17.93 11.25 -2.98
CA CYS A 19 18.39 12.61 -3.24
C CYS A 19 19.91 12.59 -3.43
N GLN A 20 20.40 13.54 -4.23
CA GLN A 20 21.83 13.82 -4.30
C GLN A 20 22.14 14.86 -3.24
N VAL A 21 23.16 14.60 -2.43
CA VAL A 21 23.62 15.51 -1.38
C VAL A 21 25.02 16.01 -1.72
N PRO A 22 25.40 17.24 -1.32
CA PRO A 22 26.77 17.71 -1.44
C PRO A 22 27.76 16.78 -0.71
N LEU A 23 29.01 16.71 -1.19
CA LEU A 23 30.04 15.80 -0.67
C LEU A 23 30.38 16.02 0.81
N GLU A 24 30.18 17.25 1.30
CA GLU A 24 30.30 17.61 2.72
C GLU A 24 29.31 16.84 3.63
N TYR A 25 28.24 16.28 3.07
CA TYR A 25 27.29 15.41 3.76
C TYR A 25 27.48 13.92 3.44
N ALA A 26 28.56 13.52 2.77
CA ALA A 26 28.78 12.13 2.38
C ALA A 26 28.85 11.15 3.57
N ASN A 27 29.16 11.65 4.76
CA ASN A 27 29.24 10.86 5.99
C ASN A 27 27.95 10.90 6.84
N LEU A 28 26.80 11.30 6.27
CA LEU A 28 25.55 11.48 7.01
C LEU A 28 25.06 10.24 7.77
N ASP A 29 25.38 9.04 7.27
CA ASP A 29 25.02 7.74 7.85
C ASP A 29 26.23 6.97 8.39
N SER A 30 27.40 7.61 8.47
CA SER A 30 28.66 6.98 8.92
C SER A 30 28.61 6.47 10.37
N THR A 31 27.85 7.14 11.24
CA THR A 31 27.62 6.74 12.64
C THR A 31 26.14 6.88 12.99
N SER A 32 25.72 6.15 14.02
CA SER A 32 24.33 6.22 14.52
C SER A 32 23.99 7.63 15.02
N GLU A 33 24.93 8.30 15.69
CA GLU A 33 24.75 9.65 16.23
C GLU A 33 24.55 10.68 15.11
N ASN A 34 25.37 10.62 14.06
CA ASN A 34 25.25 11.50 12.90
C ASN A 34 23.90 11.32 12.22
N LYS A 35 23.53 10.06 11.96
CA LYS A 35 22.25 9.70 11.36
C LYS A 35 21.07 10.20 12.16
N CYS A 36 21.06 9.99 13.48
CA CYS A 36 20.03 10.51 14.38
C CYS A 36 19.95 12.04 14.36
N SER A 37 21.10 12.72 14.35
CA SER A 37 21.16 14.19 14.27
C SER A 37 20.55 14.71 12.97
N PHE A 38 20.87 14.11 11.82
CA PHE A 38 20.31 14.48 10.52
C PHE A 38 18.83 14.16 10.41
N LEU A 39 18.40 12.97 10.87
CA LEU A 39 16.97 12.60 10.92
C LEU A 39 16.18 13.63 11.72
N ARG A 40 16.68 14.03 12.90
CA ARG A 40 16.03 15.06 13.72
C ARG A 40 15.92 16.38 12.97
N LYS A 41 17.01 16.86 12.35
CA LYS A 41 16.99 18.12 11.58
C LYS A 41 15.97 18.08 10.45
N LEU A 42 15.98 17.00 9.66
CA LEU A 42 15.03 16.83 8.54
C LEU A 42 13.59 16.78 9.05
N ASN A 43 13.31 16.02 10.11
CA ASN A 43 11.96 15.92 10.67
C ASN A 43 11.50 17.23 11.32
N THR A 44 12.40 18.02 11.91
CA THR A 44 12.08 19.38 12.36
C THR A 44 11.66 20.27 11.18
N SER A 45 12.46 20.30 10.10
CA SER A 45 12.13 21.09 8.91
C SER A 45 10.85 20.63 8.21
N VAL A 46 10.58 19.32 8.17
CA VAL A 46 9.31 18.77 7.67
C VAL A 46 8.16 19.20 8.58
N GLY A 47 8.35 19.17 9.89
CA GLY A 47 7.36 19.63 10.87
C GLY A 47 7.02 21.11 10.74
N GLU A 48 7.98 21.96 10.36
CA GLU A 48 7.76 23.39 10.11
C GLU A 48 6.95 23.65 8.84
N PHE A 49 7.20 22.88 7.77
CA PHE A 49 6.52 23.07 6.48
C PHE A 49 5.18 22.35 6.37
N ALA A 50 5.09 21.11 6.88
CA ALA A 50 3.92 20.25 6.78
C ALA A 50 3.76 19.38 8.05
N PRO A 51 3.29 19.98 9.17
CA PRO A 51 3.14 19.29 10.44
C PRO A 51 2.31 18.01 10.32
N GLY A 52 2.85 16.88 10.78
CA GLY A 52 2.16 15.59 10.82
C GLY A 52 1.88 14.93 9.47
N ALA A 53 2.32 15.51 8.35
CA ALA A 53 2.05 14.97 7.01
C ALA A 53 3.08 13.92 6.56
N MET A 54 4.32 14.03 7.03
CA MET A 54 5.44 13.18 6.62
C MET A 54 6.45 13.04 7.77
N GLU A 55 7.09 11.89 7.82
CA GLU A 55 8.21 11.61 8.73
C GLU A 55 9.30 10.86 7.94
N VAL A 56 10.55 11.34 8.07
CA VAL A 56 11.74 10.65 7.59
C VAL A 56 12.12 9.62 8.63
N MET A 57 11.91 8.35 8.29
CA MET A 57 12.14 7.23 9.20
C MET A 57 13.61 6.78 9.22
N ASP A 58 14.31 6.93 8.10
CA ASP A 58 15.63 6.34 7.91
C ASP A 58 16.44 7.04 6.80
N LEU A 59 17.76 6.91 6.86
CA LEU A 59 18.72 7.48 5.90
C LEU A 59 19.88 6.52 5.69
N HIS A 60 20.24 6.28 4.41
CA HIS A 60 21.38 5.44 4.04
C HIS A 60 22.02 5.94 2.75
N SER A 61 23.33 5.90 2.71
CA SER A 61 24.14 6.11 1.52
C SER A 61 24.04 4.88 0.62
N VAL A 62 23.88 5.13 -0.68
CA VAL A 62 23.72 4.08 -1.69
C VAL A 62 24.80 4.22 -2.76
N SER A 63 25.08 3.13 -3.48
CA SER A 63 26.02 3.18 -4.59
C SER A 63 25.56 4.14 -5.68
N ALA A 64 26.51 4.74 -6.41
CA ALA A 64 26.21 5.74 -7.45
C ALA A 64 25.30 5.20 -8.58
N GLY A 65 25.30 3.88 -8.81
CA GLY A 65 24.43 3.23 -9.78
C GLY A 65 23.01 2.92 -9.26
N PHE A 66 22.73 3.11 -7.97
CA PHE A 66 21.46 2.70 -7.38
C PHE A 66 20.29 3.56 -7.89
N CYS A 67 19.30 2.89 -8.49
CA CYS A 67 18.07 3.52 -8.92
C CYS A 67 16.89 2.97 -8.12
N VAL A 68 16.36 3.81 -7.24
CA VAL A 68 15.21 3.54 -6.36
C VAL A 68 13.96 3.04 -7.09
N ARG A 69 13.82 3.27 -8.40
CA ARG A 69 12.68 2.76 -9.19
C ARG A 69 12.95 1.41 -9.84
N ARG A 70 14.19 1.16 -10.28
CA ARG A 70 14.60 -0.02 -11.06
C ARG A 70 15.07 -1.17 -10.17
N HIS A 71 15.74 -0.85 -9.06
CA HIS A 71 16.33 -1.83 -8.14
C HIS A 71 15.40 -2.23 -7.00
N VAL A 72 14.15 -1.74 -6.98
CA VAL A 72 13.13 -2.24 -6.06
C VAL A 72 12.81 -3.70 -6.40
N ALA A 73 12.97 -4.58 -5.40
CA ALA A 73 12.62 -5.99 -5.50
C ALA A 73 11.10 -6.17 -5.62
N TYR A 74 10.35 -5.53 -4.72
CA TYR A 74 8.88 -5.57 -4.72
C TYR A 74 8.25 -4.34 -4.08
N ARG A 75 6.95 -4.19 -4.29
CA ARG A 75 6.08 -3.20 -3.66
C ARG A 75 4.92 -3.95 -3.01
N LYS A 76 4.56 -3.53 -1.81
CA LYS A 76 3.48 -4.12 -1.02
C LYS A 76 2.39 -3.07 -0.83
N TYR A 77 1.16 -3.43 -1.18
CA TYR A 77 -0.02 -2.64 -0.90
C TYR A 77 -0.88 -3.34 0.13
N THR A 78 -1.36 -2.61 1.12
CA THR A 78 -2.35 -3.11 2.08
C THR A 78 -3.60 -2.25 2.01
N TYR A 79 -4.73 -2.86 1.71
CA TYR A 79 -6.03 -2.22 1.73
C TYR A 79 -6.76 -2.61 3.00
N ARG A 80 -7.18 -1.61 3.78
CA ARG A 80 -7.91 -1.82 5.02
C ARG A 80 -9.40 -1.73 4.74
N LEU A 81 -10.15 -2.72 5.19
CA LEU A 81 -11.61 -2.80 5.09
C LEU A 81 -12.19 -2.73 6.50
N ALA A 82 -13.21 -1.90 6.69
CA ALA A 82 -13.98 -1.81 7.92
C ALA A 82 -15.43 -2.23 7.60
N VAL A 83 -15.76 -3.48 7.91
CA VAL A 83 -17.06 -4.09 7.57
C VAL A 83 -17.99 -3.93 8.76
N VAL A 84 -19.16 -3.32 8.56
CA VAL A 84 -20.14 -3.21 9.66
C VAL A 84 -20.74 -4.58 9.98
N ARG A 85 -20.89 -4.87 11.28
CA ARG A 85 -21.32 -6.20 11.77
C ARG A 85 -22.75 -6.59 11.39
N ASN A 86 -23.69 -5.65 11.45
CA ASN A 86 -25.10 -5.92 11.17
C ASN A 86 -25.80 -4.71 10.51
N TRP A 87 -26.99 -4.96 9.96
CA TRP A 87 -27.72 -3.95 9.20
C TRP A 87 -28.24 -2.80 10.09
N ASP A 88 -28.65 -3.10 11.31
CA ASP A 88 -29.12 -2.08 12.26
C ASP A 88 -28.01 -1.04 12.57
N LEU A 89 -26.77 -1.51 12.81
CA LEU A 89 -25.61 -0.65 13.00
C LEU A 89 -25.26 0.12 11.73
N TRP A 90 -25.45 -0.48 10.55
CA TRP A 90 -25.18 0.19 9.27
C TRP A 90 -26.12 1.38 9.07
N GLU A 91 -27.42 1.21 9.33
CA GLU A 91 -28.41 2.27 9.27
C GLU A 91 -28.15 3.33 10.34
N SER A 92 -27.92 2.92 11.58
CA SER A 92 -27.61 3.84 12.69
C SER A 92 -26.38 4.71 12.43
N VAL A 93 -25.30 4.14 11.88
CA VAL A 93 -24.06 4.86 11.57
C VAL A 93 -24.24 5.82 10.38
N GLN A 94 -25.19 5.57 9.48
CA GLN A 94 -25.51 6.50 8.41
C GLN A 94 -26.23 7.74 8.91
N GLU A 95 -27.18 7.57 9.83
CA GLU A 95 -27.92 8.68 10.43
C GLU A 95 -27.10 9.43 11.47
N HIS A 96 -26.41 8.70 12.35
CA HIS A 96 -25.69 9.21 13.52
C HIS A 96 -24.26 8.64 13.56
N PRO A 97 -23.33 9.14 12.73
CA PRO A 97 -21.96 8.64 12.68
C PRO A 97 -21.23 8.92 14.00
N THR A 98 -20.63 7.88 14.57
CA THR A 98 -19.83 7.96 15.80
C THR A 98 -18.39 8.43 15.53
N THR A 99 -17.66 8.81 16.58
CA THR A 99 -16.23 9.18 16.48
C THR A 99 -15.38 8.10 15.82
N ALA A 100 -15.67 6.81 16.08
CA ALA A 100 -14.99 5.69 15.44
C ALA A 100 -15.16 5.67 13.91
N CYS A 101 -16.29 6.17 13.40
CA CYS A 101 -16.51 6.30 11.97
C CYS A 101 -15.63 7.40 11.36
N PHE A 102 -15.47 8.51 12.07
CA PHE A 102 -14.62 9.61 11.63
C PHE A 102 -13.14 9.25 11.66
N SER A 103 -12.70 8.51 12.68
CA SER A 103 -11.31 8.09 12.80
C SER A 103 -10.87 7.11 11.71
N GLU A 104 -11.80 6.37 11.12
CA GLU A 104 -11.52 5.37 10.07
C GLU A 104 -11.73 5.90 8.65
N LYS A 105 -12.46 7.01 8.48
CA LYS A 105 -12.96 7.53 7.20
C LYS A 105 -11.91 7.62 6.10
N ASP A 106 -10.69 8.03 6.45
CA ASP A 106 -9.60 8.22 5.50
C ASP A 106 -8.55 7.11 5.58
N TYR A 107 -8.73 6.07 6.41
CA TYR A 107 -7.74 5.00 6.61
C TYR A 107 -8.24 3.61 6.21
N SER A 108 -9.55 3.41 6.17
CA SER A 108 -10.16 2.15 5.78
C SER A 108 -11.38 2.37 4.90
N TRP A 109 -11.65 1.38 4.04
CA TRP A 109 -12.85 1.37 3.24
C TRP A 109 -13.99 0.79 4.06
N ARG A 110 -14.96 1.67 4.38
CA ARG A 110 -16.17 1.28 5.08
C ARG A 110 -17.12 0.52 4.17
N LEU A 111 -17.48 -0.70 4.57
CA LEU A 111 -18.36 -1.61 3.84
C LEU A 111 -19.60 -1.97 4.67
N PRO A 112 -20.76 -2.19 4.02
CA PRO A 112 -21.93 -2.73 4.69
C PRO A 112 -21.71 -4.20 5.12
N PRO A 113 -22.60 -4.73 5.98
CA PRO A 113 -22.60 -6.15 6.32
C PRO A 113 -22.75 -7.05 5.08
N GLY A 114 -22.22 -8.27 5.16
CA GLY A 114 -22.31 -9.27 4.09
C GLY A 114 -21.02 -9.53 3.32
N PHE A 115 -19.91 -8.86 3.68
CA PHE A 115 -18.58 -9.25 3.21
C PHE A 115 -18.23 -10.65 3.78
N SER A 116 -17.94 -11.61 2.91
CA SER A 116 -17.46 -12.95 3.32
C SER A 116 -15.94 -13.01 3.22
N PRO A 117 -15.22 -13.09 4.36
CA PRO A 117 -13.77 -13.18 4.36
C PRO A 117 -13.26 -14.48 3.73
N GLU A 118 -14.02 -15.57 3.83
CA GLU A 118 -13.67 -16.88 3.23
C GLU A 118 -13.63 -16.78 1.71
N LYS A 119 -14.70 -16.25 1.11
CA LYS A 119 -14.78 -16.07 -0.35
C LYS A 119 -13.71 -15.10 -0.85
N ALA A 120 -13.42 -14.04 -0.09
CA ALA A 120 -12.37 -13.09 -0.44
C ALA A 120 -10.96 -13.73 -0.33
N ALA A 121 -10.73 -14.58 0.67
CA ALA A 121 -9.49 -15.34 0.80
C ALA A 121 -9.32 -16.34 -0.36
N ASP A 122 -10.37 -17.09 -0.71
CA ASP A 122 -10.34 -18.01 -1.84
C ASP A 122 -10.09 -17.29 -3.17
N ALA A 123 -10.75 -16.15 -3.40
CA ALA A 123 -10.49 -15.31 -4.57
C ALA A 123 -9.06 -14.77 -4.61
N SER A 124 -8.47 -14.46 -3.44
CA SER A 124 -7.08 -13.98 -3.36
C SER A 124 -6.08 -15.05 -3.81
N ARG A 125 -6.36 -16.33 -3.51
CA ARG A 125 -5.53 -17.46 -3.96
C ARG A 125 -5.46 -17.60 -5.48
N LEU A 126 -6.48 -17.16 -6.22
CA LEU A 126 -6.47 -17.21 -7.70
C LEU A 126 -5.40 -16.30 -8.32
N PHE A 127 -4.91 -15.31 -7.58
CA PHE A 127 -3.85 -14.41 -8.02
C PHE A 127 -2.45 -14.92 -7.70
N ILE A 128 -2.35 -16.03 -6.96
CA ILE A 128 -1.10 -16.68 -6.63
C ILE A 128 -1.06 -17.97 -7.44
N GLY A 129 0.07 -18.26 -8.09
CA GLY A 129 0.26 -19.54 -8.78
C GLY A 129 0.39 -20.66 -7.76
N CYS A 130 -0.73 -21.19 -7.26
CA CYS A 130 -0.74 -22.36 -6.41
C CYS A 130 -0.90 -23.62 -7.28
N ILE A 131 0.07 -24.52 -7.24
CA ILE A 131 -0.13 -25.90 -7.65
C ILE A 131 -0.45 -26.68 -6.37
N PHE A 132 -1.66 -27.22 -6.27
CA PHE A 132 -1.94 -28.27 -5.28
C PHE A 132 -1.21 -29.54 -5.73
N VAL A 133 0.01 -29.72 -5.27
CA VAL A 133 0.65 -31.05 -5.25
C VAL A 133 0.37 -31.59 -3.85
N ASP A 134 -0.04 -32.85 -3.74
CA ASP A 134 -0.31 -33.60 -2.50
C ASP A 134 0.93 -33.65 -1.58
N ILE A 135 1.31 -32.51 -1.02
CA ILE A 135 2.36 -32.33 -0.04
C ILE A 135 1.76 -31.43 1.03
N SER A 136 2.00 -31.76 2.29
CA SER A 136 1.43 -31.12 3.48
C SER A 136 1.66 -29.61 3.60
N GLU A 137 2.45 -29.00 2.70
CA GLU A 137 2.63 -27.56 2.59
C GLU A 137 2.47 -27.08 1.14
N PRO A 138 1.58 -26.10 0.86
CA PRO A 138 1.38 -25.57 -0.47
C PRO A 138 2.61 -24.76 -0.93
N ILE A 139 3.21 -25.15 -2.05
CA ILE A 139 4.27 -24.36 -2.69
C ILE A 139 3.61 -23.21 -3.47
N ILE A 140 3.85 -21.99 -2.99
CA ILE A 140 3.36 -20.76 -3.59
C ILE A 140 4.35 -20.29 -4.66
N PHE A 141 3.95 -20.29 -5.93
CA PHE A 141 4.69 -19.63 -7.00
C PHE A 141 4.06 -18.26 -7.33
N PRO A 142 4.87 -17.28 -7.78
CA PRO A 142 4.34 -16.04 -8.32
C PRO A 142 3.35 -16.32 -9.45
N GLY A 143 2.14 -15.78 -9.35
CA GLY A 143 1.15 -15.88 -10.41
C GLY A 143 1.44 -14.86 -11.51
N GLU A 144 1.75 -15.31 -12.72
CA GLU A 144 1.81 -14.44 -13.91
C GLU A 144 0.40 -14.24 -14.46
N HIS A 145 -0.09 -13.00 -14.42
CA HIS A 145 -1.46 -12.69 -14.83
C HIS A 145 -1.51 -11.50 -15.77
N VAL A 146 -2.43 -11.56 -16.73
CA VAL A 146 -2.81 -10.41 -17.56
C VAL A 146 -3.74 -9.51 -16.74
N MET A 147 -3.20 -8.46 -16.15
CA MET A 147 -3.94 -7.53 -15.28
C MET A 147 -4.69 -6.42 -16.05
N GLY A 148 -4.97 -6.67 -17.32
CA GLY A 148 -5.52 -5.68 -18.26
C GLY A 148 -6.95 -5.22 -17.92
N SER A 149 -7.74 -6.11 -17.31
CA SER A 149 -9.11 -5.82 -16.85
C SER A 149 -9.14 -4.83 -15.67
N PHE A 150 -8.05 -4.72 -14.91
CA PHE A 150 -7.93 -3.82 -13.76
C PHE A 150 -7.42 -2.41 -14.15
N PHE A 151 -7.21 -2.13 -15.45
CA PHE A 151 -6.92 -0.77 -15.92
C PHE A 151 -8.14 0.14 -15.75
N LYS A 152 -7.95 1.27 -15.07
CA LYS A 152 -8.98 2.32 -14.93
C LYS A 152 -8.94 3.38 -16.05
N HIS A 153 -7.90 3.40 -16.89
CA HIS A 153 -7.82 4.31 -18.04
C HIS A 153 -9.06 4.22 -18.93
N THR A 154 -9.66 5.39 -19.20
CA THR A 154 -10.68 5.50 -20.23
C THR A 154 -10.08 5.04 -21.57
N LYS A 155 -10.90 4.50 -22.48
CA LYS A 155 -10.44 4.08 -23.83
C LYS A 155 -9.70 5.21 -24.57
N ARG A 156 -9.91 6.47 -24.18
CA ARG A 156 -9.26 7.68 -24.74
C ARG A 156 -7.80 7.82 -24.34
N ASP A 157 -7.44 7.51 -23.09
CA ASP A 157 -6.06 7.64 -22.61
C ASP A 157 -5.17 6.50 -23.11
N LYS A 158 -5.75 5.29 -23.24
CA LYS A 158 -5.07 4.13 -23.84
C LYS A 158 -4.63 4.36 -25.30
N ARG A 159 -5.31 5.27 -26.02
CA ARG A 159 -5.00 5.62 -27.43
C ARG A 159 -3.90 6.69 -27.57
N ARG A 160 -3.48 7.31 -26.47
CA ARG A 160 -2.43 8.35 -26.47
C ARG A 160 -1.03 7.78 -26.24
N GLU A 161 -0.91 6.52 -25.85
CA GLU A 161 0.38 5.87 -25.62
C GLU A 161 0.89 5.21 -26.92
N PRO A 162 2.07 5.61 -27.45
CA PRO A 162 2.62 5.05 -28.69
C PRO A 162 2.92 3.55 -28.62
N ARG A 163 3.16 3.04 -27.41
CA ARG A 163 3.32 1.61 -27.10
C ARG A 163 2.61 1.35 -25.77
N PRO A 164 1.55 0.52 -25.74
CA PRO A 164 0.88 0.21 -24.49
C PRO A 164 1.84 -0.59 -23.59
N PRO A 165 1.99 -0.22 -22.31
CA PRO A 165 2.78 -1.00 -21.37
C PRO A 165 2.16 -2.40 -21.24
N SER A 166 3.01 -3.42 -21.12
CA SER A 166 2.53 -4.78 -20.86
C SER A 166 1.60 -4.77 -19.64
N ALA A 167 0.47 -5.47 -19.75
CA ALA A 167 -0.48 -5.68 -18.65
C ALA A 167 -0.10 -6.89 -17.79
N VAL A 168 0.91 -7.66 -18.20
CA VAL A 168 1.34 -8.87 -17.52
C VAL A 168 2.09 -8.50 -16.24
N ARG A 169 1.65 -9.04 -15.10
CA ARG A 169 2.28 -8.80 -13.80
C ARG A 169 2.42 -10.12 -13.04
N ASN A 170 3.51 -10.20 -12.28
CA ASN A 170 3.78 -11.31 -11.38
C ASN A 170 3.37 -10.91 -9.97
N ILE A 171 2.27 -11.49 -9.49
CA ILE A 171 1.80 -11.30 -8.13
C ILE A 171 2.53 -12.31 -7.25
N LEU A 172 3.33 -11.79 -6.32
CA LEU A 172 4.12 -12.57 -5.38
C LEU A 172 3.28 -13.04 -4.19
N LEU A 173 2.30 -12.20 -3.79
CA LEU A 173 1.38 -12.49 -2.70
C LEU A 173 0.08 -11.73 -2.92
N CYS A 174 -1.04 -12.38 -2.61
CA CYS A 174 -2.36 -11.79 -2.47
C CYS A 174 -3.08 -12.51 -1.34
N GLN A 175 -3.29 -11.85 -0.21
CA GLN A 175 -3.88 -12.50 0.96
C GLN A 175 -4.83 -11.58 1.71
N LEU A 176 -5.82 -12.21 2.35
CA LEU A 176 -6.67 -11.59 3.34
C LEU A 176 -6.15 -11.94 4.74
N SER A 177 -6.13 -10.97 5.63
CA SER A 177 -5.79 -11.15 7.05
C SER A 177 -6.75 -10.36 7.93
N LYS A 178 -6.89 -10.78 9.19
CA LYS A 178 -7.66 -10.02 10.18
C LYS A 178 -6.92 -8.71 10.48
N GLY A 179 -7.64 -7.59 10.42
CA GLY A 179 -7.14 -6.27 10.76
C GLY A 179 -7.53 -5.86 12.17
N GLY A 180 -7.28 -4.58 12.48
CA GLY A 180 -7.71 -3.93 13.70
C GLY A 180 -8.03 -2.46 13.46
N PRO A 181 -8.67 -1.79 14.43
CA PRO A 181 -8.93 -0.36 14.37
C PRO A 181 -7.62 0.42 14.31
N TYR A 182 -7.64 1.59 13.65
CA TYR A 182 -6.48 2.45 13.52
C TYR A 182 -6.16 3.21 14.80
N SER A 183 -7.18 3.73 15.47
CA SER A 183 -7.02 4.64 16.62
C SER A 183 -7.86 4.27 17.82
N MET A 184 -9.07 3.75 17.62
CA MET A 184 -9.98 3.42 18.72
C MET A 184 -10.72 2.10 18.51
N GLU A 185 -10.70 1.29 19.57
CA GLU A 185 -11.52 0.09 19.68
C GLU A 185 -13.00 0.45 19.59
N ASN A 186 -13.76 -0.38 18.89
CA ASN A 186 -15.20 -0.19 18.73
C ASN A 186 -15.89 -1.53 18.45
N SER A 187 -17.19 -1.56 18.72
CA SER A 187 -18.05 -2.72 18.48
C SER A 187 -18.80 -2.65 17.14
N ILE A 188 -18.45 -1.70 16.27
CA ILE A 188 -19.19 -1.40 15.04
C ILE A 188 -18.65 -2.22 13.87
N TYR A 189 -17.32 -2.25 13.73
CA TYR A 189 -16.65 -2.81 12.56
C TYR A 189 -15.90 -4.11 12.88
N ASP A 190 -15.89 -5.01 11.91
CA ASP A 190 -14.90 -6.05 11.76
C ASP A 190 -13.89 -5.64 10.69
N TYR A 191 -12.61 -5.71 11.04
CA TYR A 191 -11.54 -5.20 10.21
C TYR A 191 -10.83 -6.31 9.44
N TYR A 192 -10.54 -6.05 8.17
CA TYR A 192 -9.79 -6.95 7.31
C TYR A 192 -8.74 -6.19 6.51
N ASN A 193 -7.59 -6.83 6.29
CA ASN A 193 -6.50 -6.29 5.50
C ASN A 193 -6.27 -7.17 4.27
N VAL A 194 -6.44 -6.60 3.08
CA VAL A 194 -6.08 -7.23 1.80
C VAL A 194 -4.67 -6.77 1.44
N THR A 195 -3.71 -7.71 1.45
CA THR A 195 -2.31 -7.42 1.13
C THR A 195 -1.96 -7.98 -0.24
N ILE A 196 -1.41 -7.14 -1.10
CA ILE A 196 -0.92 -7.54 -2.43
C ILE A 196 0.55 -7.15 -2.57
N VAL A 197 1.40 -8.09 -2.97
CA VAL A 197 2.82 -7.89 -3.19
C VAL A 197 3.16 -8.25 -4.63
N ALA A 198 3.82 -7.33 -5.33
CA ALA A 198 4.29 -7.55 -6.70
C ALA A 198 5.51 -6.66 -6.98
N ARG A 199 6.32 -7.03 -7.98
CA ARG A 199 7.43 -6.16 -8.42
C ARG A 199 6.93 -4.81 -8.94
N SER A 200 5.82 -4.84 -9.67
CA SER A 200 5.18 -3.65 -10.23
C SER A 200 3.68 -3.87 -10.30
N PHE A 201 2.95 -2.76 -10.37
CA PHE A 201 1.50 -2.75 -10.53
C PHE A 201 1.15 -2.02 -11.81
N VAL A 202 0.02 -2.36 -12.40
CA VAL A 202 -0.59 -1.54 -13.45
C VAL A 202 -1.12 -0.25 -12.80
N ARG A 203 -1.11 0.86 -13.54
CA ARG A 203 -1.59 2.15 -13.00
C ARG A 203 -3.06 2.04 -12.58
N GLU A 204 -3.36 2.53 -11.37
CA GLU A 204 -4.70 2.52 -10.75
C GLU A 204 -5.31 1.12 -10.51
N GLN A 205 -4.52 0.05 -10.54
CA GLN A 205 -4.97 -1.35 -10.40
C GLN A 205 -5.70 -1.65 -9.07
N GLY A 206 -5.56 -0.80 -8.06
CA GLY A 206 -6.25 -0.96 -6.77
C GLY A 206 -6.92 0.30 -6.23
N VAL A 207 -7.27 1.26 -7.08
CA VAL A 207 -8.03 2.47 -6.68
C VAL A 207 -9.42 2.41 -7.31
N GLY A 208 -10.34 1.71 -6.65
CA GLY A 208 -11.76 1.75 -6.95
C GLY A 208 -12.29 3.18 -6.97
N LYS A 209 -13.32 3.44 -7.78
CA LYS A 209 -13.94 4.79 -7.96
C LYS A 209 -14.50 5.39 -6.66
N HIS A 210 -14.54 4.65 -5.56
CA HIS A 210 -14.81 5.14 -4.22
C HIS A 210 -13.62 4.77 -3.32
N ARG A 211 -12.83 5.78 -2.94
CA ARG A 211 -11.75 5.79 -1.94
C ARG A 211 -11.36 4.41 -1.39
N ILE A 212 -10.58 3.67 -2.19
CA ILE A 212 -9.80 2.56 -1.64
C ILE A 212 -8.46 3.17 -1.22
N THR A 213 -8.31 3.42 0.07
CA THR A 213 -7.04 3.87 0.66
C THR A 213 -6.08 2.68 0.74
N GLY A 214 -5.23 2.56 -0.27
CA GLY A 214 -4.09 1.66 -0.21
C GLY A 214 -3.02 2.24 0.69
N ILE A 215 -2.36 1.36 1.45
CA ILE A 215 -1.13 1.66 2.14
C ILE A 215 0.00 1.05 1.34
N ALA A 216 0.86 1.89 0.75
CA ALA A 216 2.07 1.45 0.08
C ALA A 216 3.20 1.26 1.10
N THR A 217 3.81 0.09 1.09
CA THR A 217 5.08 -0.21 1.75
C THR A 217 6.07 -0.70 0.69
N SER A 218 7.23 -0.06 0.62
CA SER A 218 8.41 -0.59 -0.05
C SER A 218 9.42 -0.98 1.02
N GLU A 219 9.79 -2.26 1.06
CA GLU A 219 10.90 -2.74 1.87
C GLU A 219 12.09 -2.89 0.92
N GLY A 220 13.17 -2.16 1.21
CA GLY A 220 14.47 -2.35 0.58
C GLY A 220 15.24 -3.42 1.34
N GLN A 221 15.86 -4.34 0.61
CA GLN A 221 17.00 -5.11 1.11
C GLN A 221 18.26 -4.26 0.98
#